data_AF-A0A6A4HZX7-F1
#
_entry.id   AF-A0A6A4HZX7-F1
#
_cell.length_a   1.000
_cell.length_b   1.000
_cell.length_c   1.000
_cell.angle_alpha   90.00
_cell.angle_beta   90.00
_cell.angle_gamma   90.00
#
_symmetry.space_group_name_H-M   'P 1'
#
loop_
_entity.id
_entity.type
_entity.pdbx_description
1 polymer ?
#
loop_
_entity_poly.entity_id
_entity_poly.type
_entity_poly.pdbx_seq_one_letter_code
_entity_poly.pdbx_strand_id
1 'polypeptide(L)' 'MATRLRVIKLDYPDSNYDFHGKLRRMFEKNRDLTDPEEIEKALKLGEYIKNETLALYSLRKYRHLKRSYPPNDNPS' A
#
# COMPACT_ATOMS: atom_id res chain seq x y z
N MET A 1 -7.27 -22.07 -15.96
CA MET A 1 -7.43 -21.42 -14.64
C MET A 1 -6.14 -20.79 -14.08
N ALA A 2 -4.95 -21.22 -14.53
CA ALA A 2 -3.66 -20.66 -14.07
C ALA A 2 -3.32 -19.24 -14.58
N THR A 3 -4.11 -18.68 -15.50
CA THR A 3 -3.81 -17.39 -16.16
C THR A 3 -4.30 -16.17 -15.38
N ARG A 4 -5.23 -16.33 -14.42
CA ARG A 4 -5.88 -15.20 -13.73
C ARG A 4 -5.06 -14.61 -12.58
N LEU A 5 -4.20 -15.41 -11.95
CA LEU A 5 -3.36 -14.98 -10.82
C LEU A 5 -2.14 -14.15 -11.26
N ARG A 6 -1.76 -14.23 -12.55
CA ARG A 6 -0.59 -13.54 -13.11
C ARG A 6 -0.84 -12.03 -13.29
N VAL A 7 -2.10 -11.62 -13.47
CA VAL A 7 -2.50 -10.24 -13.78
C VAL A 7 -2.32 -9.32 -12.57
N ILE A 8 -2.65 -9.81 -11.37
CA ILE A 8 -2.61 -9.01 -10.14
C ILE A 8 -1.17 -8.57 -9.77
N LYS A 9 -0.17 -9.37 -10.14
CA LYS A 9 1.25 -9.06 -9.89
C LYS A 9 1.80 -7.96 -10.80
N LEU A 10 1.16 -7.75 -11.96
CA LEU A 10 1.55 -6.74 -12.96
C LEU A 10 0.96 -5.37 -12.63
N ASP A 11 -0.19 -5.33 -11.95
CA ASP A 11 -0.98 -4.13 -11.64
C ASP A 11 -0.46 -3.32 -10.44
N TYR A 12 0.76 -3.60 -9.95
CA TYR A 12 1.44 -2.78 -8.95
C TYR A 12 2.50 -1.91 -9.63
N PRO A 13 2.24 -0.60 -9.89
CA PRO A 13 3.10 0.23 -10.73
C PRO A 13 4.46 0.62 -10.13
N ASP A 14 4.90 0.01 -9.03
CA ASP A 14 6.29 0.17 -8.55
C ASP A 14 6.76 -1.13 -7.91
N SER A 15 7.43 -1.97 -8.70
CA SER A 15 8.00 -3.25 -8.23
C SER A 15 9.08 -3.06 -7.15
N ASN A 16 9.54 -1.82 -6.93
CA ASN A 16 10.60 -1.49 -5.97
C ASN A 16 10.08 -1.10 -4.58
N TYR A 17 8.78 -0.91 -4.38
CA TYR A 17 8.28 -0.58 -3.05
C TYR A 17 8.18 -1.85 -2.17
N ASP A 18 9.25 -2.13 -1.42
CA ASP A 18 9.37 -3.25 -0.49
C ASP A 18 8.49 -3.04 0.78
N PHE A 19 7.17 -3.00 0.58
CA PHE A 19 6.21 -2.87 1.67
C PHE A 19 6.30 -4.05 2.64
N HIS A 20 6.36 -5.27 2.09
CA HIS A 20 6.45 -6.48 2.89
C HIS A 20 7.73 -6.53 3.71
N GLY A 21 8.87 -6.14 3.16
CA GLY A 21 10.13 -6.09 3.90
C GLY A 21 10.20 -4.95 4.91
N LYS A 22 9.53 -3.81 4.68
CA LYS A 22 9.40 -2.75 5.70
C LYS A 22 8.56 -3.20 6.89
N LEU A 23 7.39 -3.80 6.65
CA LEU A 23 6.55 -4.35 7.71
C LEU A 23 7.30 -5.43 8.49
N ARG A 24 7.96 -6.36 7.79
CA ARG A 24 8.71 -7.43 8.43
C ARG A 24 9.84 -6.88 9.31
N ARG A 25 10.62 -5.91 8.81
CA ARG A 25 11.67 -5.24 9.61
C ARG A 25 11.12 -4.51 10.82
N MET A 26 9.92 -3.91 10.73
CA MET A 26 9.28 -3.26 11.86
C MET A 26 8.90 -4.27 12.95
N PHE A 27 8.25 -5.39 12.58
CA PHE A 27 7.90 -6.45 13.52
C PHE A 27 9.12 -7.17 14.08
N GLU A 28 10.16 -7.39 13.27
CA GLU A 28 11.44 -7.98 13.73
C GLU A 28 12.11 -7.10 14.79
N LYS A 29 12.12 -5.77 14.62
CA LYS A 29 12.68 -4.82 15.60
C LYS A 29 11.91 -4.78 16.91
N ASN A 30 10.60 -5.03 16.85
CA ASN A 30 9.68 -4.96 17.98
C ASN A 30 9.41 -6.34 18.61
N ARG A 31 10.13 -7.40 18.18
CA ARG A 31 9.88 -8.79 18.60
C ARG A 31 10.16 -9.03 20.09
N ASP A 32 11.15 -8.34 20.63
CA ASP A 32 11.63 -8.54 22.00
C ASP A 32 10.92 -7.58 22.99
N LEU A 33 9.84 -6.92 22.57
CA LEU A 33 9.01 -6.07 23.43
C LEU A 33 8.19 -6.91 24.40
N THR A 34 8.39 -6.66 25.69
CA THR A 34 7.69 -7.34 26.78
C THR A 34 6.60 -6.47 27.42
N ASP A 35 6.65 -5.15 27.19
CA ASP A 35 5.70 -4.20 27.76
C ASP A 35 4.38 -4.17 26.94
N PRO A 36 3.22 -4.47 27.55
CA PRO A 36 1.93 -4.45 26.86
C PRO A 36 1.59 -3.10 26.21
N GLU A 37 2.00 -1.96 26.79
CA GLU A 37 1.71 -0.64 26.20
C GLU A 37 2.51 -0.41 24.90
N GLU A 38 3.76 -0.83 24.87
CA GLU A 38 4.61 -0.69 23.67
C GLU A 38 4.16 -1.62 22.55
N ILE A 39 3.67 -2.81 22.90
CA ILE A 39 3.07 -3.74 21.93
C ILE A 39 1.84 -3.10 21.26
N GLU A 40 0.95 -2.48 22.05
CA GLU A 40 -0.24 -1.82 21.49
C GLU A 40 0.13 -0.65 20.58
N LYS A 41 1.14 0.15 20.96
CA LYS A 41 1.69 1.23 20.10
C LYS A 41 2.28 0.68 18.80
N ALA A 42 3.03 -0.41 18.86
CA ALA A 42 3.61 -1.05 17.67
C ALA A 42 2.52 -1.60 16.73
N LEU A 43 1.43 -2.16 17.28
CA LEU A 43 0.29 -2.62 16.50
C LEU A 43 -0.44 -1.46 15.81
N LYS A 44 -0.74 -0.37 16.54
CA LYS A 44 -1.35 0.85 15.98
C LYS A 44 -0.49 1.46 14.87
N LEU A 45 0.84 1.48 15.05
CA LEU A 45 1.76 1.93 14.03
C LEU A 45 1.70 1.06 12.77
N GLY A 46 1.61 -0.27 12.93
CA GLY A 46 1.43 -1.21 11.82
C GLY A 46 0.13 -0.97 11.04
N GLU A 47 -0.98 -0.73 11.75
CA GLU A 47 -2.27 -0.39 11.12
C GLU A 47 -2.23 0.94 10.38
N TYR A 48 -1.57 1.95 10.96
CA TYR A 48 -1.38 3.25 10.33
C TYR A 48 -0.63 3.12 9.00
N ILE A 49 0.51 2.43 9.00
CA ILE A 49 1.34 2.22 7.80
C ILE A 49 0.54 1.49 6.71
N LYS A 50 -0.25 0.47 7.08
CA LYS A 50 -1.15 -0.23 6.15
C LYS A 50 -2.13 0.74 5.50
N ASN A 51 -2.83 1.56 6.28
CA ASN A 51 -3.82 2.50 5.77
C ASN A 51 -3.19 3.58 4.87
N GLU A 52 -2.01 4.08 5.25
CA GLU A 52 -1.25 5.03 4.44
C GLU A 52 -0.89 4.43 3.07
N THR A 53 -0.38 3.20 3.04
CA THR A 53 -0.08 2.54 1.75
C THR A 53 -1.31 2.30 0.89
N LEU A 54 -2.45 1.94 1.47
CA LEU A 54 -3.71 1.79 0.73
C LEU A 54 -4.18 3.13 0.14
N ALA A 55 -4.05 4.21 0.90
CA ALA A 55 -4.39 5.56 0.44
C ALA A 55 -3.44 6.04 -0.68
N LEU A 56 -2.14 5.81 -0.54
CA LEU A 56 -1.15 6.12 -1.58
C LEU A 56 -1.43 5.32 -2.87
N TYR A 57 -1.78 4.04 -2.73
CA TYR A 57 -2.15 3.20 -3.85
C TYR A 57 -3.40 3.72 -4.58
N SER A 58 -4.47 4.04 -3.84
CA SER A 58 -5.71 4.56 -4.42
C SER A 58 -5.50 5.91 -5.11
N LEU A 59 -4.74 6.82 -4.49
CA LEU A 59 -4.39 8.12 -5.06
C LEU A 59 -3.60 7.98 -6.36
N ARG A 60 -2.64 7.05 -6.41
CA ARG A 60 -1.87 6.79 -7.63
C ARG A 60 -2.75 6.26 -8.75
N LYS A 61 -3.64 5.30 -8.45
CA LYS A 61 -4.62 4.79 -9.41
C LYS A 61 -5.53 5.90 -9.94
N TYR A 62 -6.01 6.77 -9.05
CA TYR A 62 -6.81 7.94 -9.43
C TYR A 62 -6.03 8.89 -10.35
N ARG A 63 -4.77 9.23 -10.02
CA ARG A 63 -3.92 10.09 -10.87
C ARG A 63 -3.69 9.50 -12.26
N HIS A 64 -3.48 8.18 -12.35
CA HIS A 64 -3.33 7.50 -13.63
C HIS A 64 -4.62 7.59 -14.45
N LEU A 65 -5.76 7.21 -13.86
CA LEU A 65 -7.07 7.31 -14.51
C LEU A 65 -7.36 8.74 -14.98
N LYS A 66 -7.15 9.76 -14.13
CA LYS A 66 -7.37 11.17 -14.44
C LYS A 66 -6.56 11.64 -15.66
N ARG A 67 -5.35 11.12 -15.87
CA ARG A 67 -4.52 11.44 -17.05
C ARG A 67 -5.01 10.74 -18.32
N SER A 68 -5.61 9.55 -18.18
CA SER A 68 -6.11 8.77 -19.31
C SER A 68 -7.44 9.28 -19.86
N TYR A 69 -8.21 10.03 -19.05
CA TYR A 69 -9.39 10.74 -19.55
C TYR A 69 -8.95 12.03 -20.26
N PRO A 70 -9.44 12.30 -21.49
CA PRO A 70 -9.29 13.62 -22.08
C PRO A 70 -9.98 14.64 -21.15
N PRO A 71 -9.47 15.88 -21.05
CA PRO A 71 -10.22 16.93 -20.39
C PRO A 71 -11.54 17.07 -21.15
N ASN A 72 -12.65 16.68 -20.53
CA ASN A 72 -13.98 16.96 -21.04
C ASN A 72 -14.25 18.47 -20.85
N ASP A 73 -13.52 19.30 -21.59
CA ASP A 73 -13.87 20.68 -21.88
C ASP A 73 -14.61 20.68 -23.21
N ASN A 74 -15.86 20.24 -23.18
CA ASN A 74 -16.83 20.61 -24.21
C ASN A 74 -18.21 20.73 -23.54
N PRO A 75 -18.59 21.94 -23.09
CA PRO A 75 -19.98 22.24 -22.88
C PRO A 75 -20.62 22.33 -24.27
N SER A 76 -21.29 21.27 -24.70
CA SER A 76 -22.26 21.32 -25.81
C SER A 76 -23.67 21.36 -25.23
#